data_AF-A0A445D2R3-F1
#
_entry.id   AF-A0A445D2R3-F1
#
_cell.length_a   1.000
_cell.length_b   1.000
_cell.length_c   1.000
_cell.angle_alpha   90.00
_cell.angle_beta   90.00
_cell.angle_gamma   90.00
#
_symmetry.space_group_name_H-M   'P 1'
#
loop_
_entity.id
_entity.type
_entity.pdbx_description
1 polymer ?
#
loop_
_entity_poly.entity_id
_entity_poly.type
_entity_poly.pdbx_seq_one_letter_code
_entity_poly.pdbx_strand_id
1 'polypeptide(L)'
;MQSNRNLLVRKLDPPQTWNPMLGWVRRIRDAEPLDTEESIKRYVRCQIFSILGSTLFTDKSTAYAHAKYLPLLRDFERIHTYTCLAHLYRALCHASRYDTKEMNGPLNLLFVWAWERMPCLAPVPKHTLPPAEIPVAMRWSHSERTTSWLAKTVANFRHDIDYMEEFEWRPYEGMIIPGELHGYLDMCDTVAPLLSFECIEWHPAERVMRQFGFAQPPPLGARDIPLDQHCLALRRVQLHDWTVLHGPWIVEWRNRRNTQLRDLHPLPTWDFTPT
;
A
#
# COMPACT_ATOMS: atom_id res chain seq x y z
N MET A 1 24.61 -26.02 -21.59
CA MET A 1 23.50 -25.06 -21.62
C MET A 1 23.10 -24.63 -20.20
N GLN A 2 23.91 -23.78 -19.55
CA GLN A 2 23.78 -23.50 -18.10
C GLN A 2 24.02 -22.02 -17.78
N SER A 3 23.48 -21.10 -18.58
CA SER A 3 23.79 -19.66 -18.46
C SER A 3 22.60 -18.78 -18.00
N ASN A 4 21.35 -19.28 -18.02
CA ASN A 4 20.17 -18.41 -17.80
C ASN A 4 19.56 -18.39 -16.39
N ARG A 5 19.96 -19.26 -15.45
CA ARG A 5 19.34 -19.31 -14.09
C ARG A 5 19.83 -18.20 -13.14
N ASN A 6 21.02 -17.66 -13.34
CA ASN A 6 21.60 -16.61 -12.48
C ASN A 6 21.16 -15.17 -12.84
N LEU A 7 20.47 -14.99 -13.97
CA LEU A 7 20.03 -13.66 -14.43
C LEU A 7 18.71 -13.20 -13.82
N LEU A 8 17.84 -14.14 -13.43
CA LEU A 8 16.56 -13.85 -12.77
C LEU A 8 16.75 -13.35 -11.33
N VAL A 9 17.75 -13.89 -10.61
CA VAL A 9 18.06 -13.51 -9.22
C VAL A 9 18.50 -12.05 -9.13
N ARG A 10 19.30 -11.57 -10.09
CA ARG A 10 19.83 -10.20 -10.08
C ARG A 10 18.80 -9.11 -10.42
N LYS A 11 17.67 -9.46 -11.05
CA LYS A 11 16.62 -8.48 -11.41
C LYS A 11 15.71 -8.10 -10.24
N LEU A 12 15.73 -8.87 -9.15
CA LEU A 12 14.92 -8.66 -7.95
C LEU A 12 15.74 -8.19 -6.74
N ASP A 13 17.06 -8.02 -6.91
CA ASP A 13 17.91 -7.49 -5.85
C ASP A 13 17.56 -6.00 -5.61
N PRO A 14 17.14 -5.62 -4.39
CA PRO A 14 16.97 -4.22 -4.06
C PRO A 14 18.33 -3.49 -4.18
N PRO A 15 18.34 -2.19 -4.54
CA PRO A 15 19.56 -1.41 -4.68
C PRO A 15 20.50 -1.59 -3.48
N GLN A 16 21.82 -1.65 -3.73
CA GLN A 16 22.86 -1.85 -2.70
C GLN A 16 22.81 -0.80 -1.55
N THR A 17 22.04 0.27 -1.71
CA THR A 17 21.81 1.35 -0.75
C THR A 17 20.68 1.07 0.26
N TRP A 18 19.98 -0.07 0.18
CA TRP A 18 18.83 -0.34 1.06
C TRP A 18 19.25 -0.91 2.42
N ASN A 19 19.07 -0.06 3.43
CA ASN A 19 19.14 -0.22 4.89
C ASN A 19 20.09 -1.32 5.44
N PRO A 20 21.28 -0.96 6.00
CA PRO A 20 22.23 -1.92 6.57
C PRO A 20 21.68 -2.74 7.75
N MET A 21 20.54 -2.36 8.33
CA MET A 21 20.07 -2.85 9.64
C MET A 21 19.17 -4.11 9.59
N LEU A 22 18.73 -4.53 8.39
CA LEU A 22 18.19 -5.88 8.15
C LEU A 22 19.28 -6.89 7.74
N GLY A 23 20.54 -6.60 8.06
CA GLY A 23 21.69 -7.43 7.70
C GLY A 23 21.57 -8.89 8.15
N TRP A 24 20.88 -9.17 9.27
CA TRP A 24 20.62 -10.54 9.71
C TRP A 24 19.61 -11.27 8.80
N VAL A 25 18.59 -10.57 8.30
CA VAL A 25 17.62 -11.12 7.33
C VAL A 25 18.33 -11.40 6.02
N ARG A 26 19.20 -10.48 5.56
CA ARG A 26 20.03 -10.67 4.36
C ARG A 26 20.97 -11.85 4.53
N ARG A 27 21.63 -11.99 5.69
CA ARG A 27 22.46 -13.17 5.99
C ARG A 27 21.66 -14.46 5.93
N ILE A 28 20.44 -14.51 6.48
CA ILE A 28 19.59 -15.70 6.40
C ILE A 28 19.13 -15.97 4.97
N ARG A 29 18.76 -14.93 4.23
CA ARG A 29 18.29 -14.98 2.85
C ARG A 29 19.38 -15.49 1.90
N ASP A 30 20.61 -15.03 2.11
CA ASP A 30 21.75 -15.26 1.21
C ASP A 30 22.66 -16.41 1.70
N ALA A 31 22.31 -17.10 2.79
CA ALA A 31 23.12 -18.16 3.40
C ALA A 31 23.09 -19.50 2.65
N GLU A 32 21.99 -19.82 1.99
CA GLU A 32 21.76 -21.11 1.35
C GLU A 32 21.55 -20.93 -0.16
N PRO A 33 22.07 -21.87 -0.99
CA PRO A 33 21.76 -21.88 -2.42
C PRO A 33 20.25 -22.06 -2.65
N LEU A 34 19.73 -21.45 -3.71
CA LEU A 34 18.31 -21.55 -4.12
C LEU A 34 18.06 -22.83 -4.93
N ASP A 35 18.43 -23.97 -4.37
CA ASP A 35 18.40 -25.29 -5.00
C ASP A 35 17.23 -26.17 -4.54
N THR A 36 16.67 -25.91 -3.35
CA THR A 36 15.55 -26.65 -2.78
C THR A 36 14.30 -25.78 -2.65
N GLU A 37 13.12 -26.40 -2.63
CA GLU A 37 11.86 -25.68 -2.44
C GLU A 37 11.83 -24.95 -1.07
N GLU A 38 12.42 -25.54 -0.03
CA GLU A 38 12.48 -24.92 1.29
C GLU A 38 13.43 -23.72 1.33
N SER A 39 14.59 -23.79 0.65
CA SER A 39 15.49 -22.63 0.57
C SER A 39 14.86 -21.47 -0.22
N ILE A 40 14.10 -21.77 -1.28
CA ILE A 40 13.30 -20.76 -2.01
C ILE A 40 12.22 -20.16 -1.10
N LYS A 41 11.44 -20.97 -0.38
CA LYS A 41 10.40 -20.48 0.55
C LYS A 41 11.00 -19.59 1.63
N ARG A 42 12.14 -19.99 2.21
CA ARG A 42 12.87 -19.20 3.21
C ARG A 42 13.35 -17.87 2.63
N TYR A 43 13.92 -17.88 1.43
CA TYR A 43 14.33 -16.67 0.72
C TYR A 43 13.14 -15.71 0.54
N VAL A 44 12.01 -16.21 0.03
CA VAL A 44 10.79 -15.41 -0.20
C VAL A 44 10.26 -14.83 1.11
N ARG A 45 10.19 -15.63 2.18
CA ARG A 45 9.79 -15.15 3.53
C ARG A 45 10.67 -13.99 4.01
N CYS A 46 11.99 -14.14 3.88
CA CYS A 46 12.95 -13.10 4.25
C CYS A 46 12.81 -11.83 3.40
N GLN A 47 12.55 -11.99 2.10
CA GLN A 47 12.34 -10.87 1.18
C GLN A 47 11.06 -10.11 1.52
N ILE A 48 9.94 -10.80 1.72
CA ILE A 48 8.67 -10.19 2.13
C ILE A 48 8.84 -9.44 3.45
N PHE A 49 9.45 -10.06 4.46
CA PHE A 49 9.71 -9.40 5.74
C PHE A 49 10.55 -8.14 5.59
N SER A 50 11.57 -8.19 4.73
CA SER A 50 12.42 -7.04 4.45
C SER A 50 11.62 -5.91 3.81
N ILE A 51 10.74 -6.21 2.85
CA ILE A 51 9.87 -5.19 2.22
C ILE A 51 8.90 -4.60 3.26
N LEU A 52 8.28 -5.44 4.09
CA LEU A 52 7.36 -5.00 5.14
C LEU A 52 8.05 -4.05 6.12
N GLY A 53 9.25 -4.37 6.59
CA GLY A 53 9.96 -3.57 7.58
C GLY A 53 10.71 -2.36 7.04
N SER A 54 11.22 -2.42 5.81
CA SER A 54 12.09 -1.37 5.25
C SER A 54 11.39 -0.42 4.29
N THR A 55 10.24 -0.82 3.72
CA THR A 55 9.59 -0.09 2.62
C THR A 55 8.13 0.24 2.92
N LEU A 56 7.37 -0.73 3.45
CA LEU A 56 5.91 -0.56 3.64
C LEU A 56 5.54 -0.06 5.04
N PHE A 57 6.22 -0.51 6.09
CA PHE A 57 5.87 -0.17 7.46
C PHE A 57 7.07 0.34 8.24
N THR A 58 7.85 1.22 7.62
CA THR A 58 8.97 1.89 8.29
C THR A 58 8.44 2.68 9.48
N ASP A 59 9.01 2.42 10.65
CA ASP A 59 8.76 3.17 11.86
C ASP A 59 9.72 4.37 11.95
N LYS A 60 9.50 5.25 12.94
CA LYS A 60 10.36 6.43 13.18
C LYS A 60 11.81 6.06 13.47
N SER A 61 12.05 4.85 13.99
CA SER A 61 13.42 4.39 14.26
C SER A 61 14.12 3.92 12.99
N THR A 62 13.38 3.61 11.91
CA THR A 62 13.86 3.00 10.65
C THR A 62 14.70 1.73 10.85
N ALA A 63 14.77 1.23 12.08
CA ALA A 63 15.80 0.33 12.55
C ALA A 63 15.34 -1.12 12.59
N TYR A 64 14.03 -1.38 12.75
CA TYR A 64 13.52 -2.73 12.94
C TYR A 64 12.15 -2.95 12.29
N ALA A 65 12.03 -4.07 11.57
CA ALA A 65 10.75 -4.62 11.19
C ALA A 65 10.05 -5.18 12.45
N HIS A 66 8.82 -4.75 12.73
CA HIS A 66 8.11 -5.23 13.92
C HIS A 66 7.84 -6.74 13.79
N ALA A 67 8.15 -7.51 14.84
CA ALA A 67 7.95 -8.97 14.87
C ALA A 67 6.48 -9.42 14.70
N LYS A 68 5.53 -8.48 14.68
CA LYS A 68 4.10 -8.74 14.47
C LYS A 68 3.82 -9.27 13.07
N TYR A 69 4.71 -9.01 12.12
CA TYR A 69 4.60 -9.50 10.75
C TYR A 69 5.09 -10.95 10.58
N LEU A 70 5.81 -11.52 11.55
CA LEU A 70 6.33 -12.89 11.45
C LEU A 70 5.22 -13.95 11.24
N PRO A 71 4.05 -13.88 11.89
CA PRO A 71 2.92 -14.77 11.60
C PRO A 71 2.48 -14.76 10.13
N LEU A 72 2.60 -13.63 9.42
CA LEU A 72 2.27 -13.54 7.98
C LEU A 72 3.21 -14.34 7.11
N LEU A 73 4.47 -14.48 7.54
CA LEU A 73 5.48 -15.24 6.81
C LEU A 73 5.32 -16.75 7.01
N ARG A 74 4.62 -17.16 8.08
CA ARG A 74 4.31 -18.55 8.35
C ARG A 74 3.22 -19.05 7.42
N ASP A 75 2.23 -18.21 7.15
CA ASP A 75 1.05 -18.55 6.37
C ASP A 75 0.71 -17.42 5.37
N PHE A 76 1.18 -17.61 4.14
CA PHE A 76 0.98 -16.64 3.06
C PHE A 76 -0.49 -16.51 2.64
N GLU A 77 -1.29 -17.56 2.84
CA GLU A 77 -2.73 -17.52 2.56
C GLU A 77 -3.44 -16.50 3.44
N ARG A 78 -2.85 -16.09 4.57
CA ARG A 78 -3.45 -15.07 5.43
C ARG A 78 -3.07 -13.65 5.04
N ILE A 79 -2.06 -13.43 4.20
CA ILE A 79 -1.56 -12.09 3.87
C ILE A 79 -2.66 -11.23 3.25
N HIS A 80 -3.48 -11.79 2.36
CA HIS A 80 -4.53 -11.04 1.67
C HIS A 80 -5.59 -10.47 2.61
N THR A 81 -5.70 -11.00 3.84
CA THR A 81 -6.65 -10.49 4.83
C THR A 81 -6.17 -9.21 5.53
N TYR A 82 -4.88 -8.86 5.38
CA TYR A 82 -4.28 -7.66 5.95
C TYR A 82 -4.11 -6.59 4.88
N THR A 83 -4.54 -5.37 5.17
CA THR A 83 -4.44 -4.27 4.19
C THR A 83 -3.41 -3.24 4.63
N CYS A 84 -2.48 -2.90 3.73
CA CYS A 84 -1.56 -1.78 3.96
C CYS A 84 -2.33 -0.45 4.04
N LEU A 85 -3.51 -0.39 3.41
CA LEU A 85 -4.37 0.79 3.39
C LEU A 85 -4.87 1.19 4.79
N ALA A 86 -5.14 0.22 5.67
CA ALA A 86 -5.48 0.51 7.07
C ALA A 86 -4.37 1.31 7.77
N HIS A 87 -3.12 0.88 7.60
CA HIS A 87 -1.98 1.62 8.17
C HIS A 87 -1.77 2.99 7.52
N LEU A 88 -2.07 3.12 6.22
CA LEU A 88 -1.99 4.41 5.52
C LEU A 88 -3.03 5.41 6.07
N TYR A 89 -4.28 4.99 6.22
CA TYR A 89 -5.36 5.84 6.74
C TYR A 89 -5.06 6.30 8.16
N ARG A 90 -4.59 5.39 9.02
CA ARG A 90 -4.12 5.74 10.35
C ARG A 90 -2.99 6.77 10.30
N ALA A 91 -2.00 6.54 9.44
CA ALA A 91 -0.87 7.46 9.30
C ALA A 91 -1.30 8.86 8.85
N LEU A 92 -2.22 8.95 7.89
CA LEU A 92 -2.80 10.21 7.42
C LEU A 92 -3.59 10.91 8.55
N CYS A 93 -4.40 10.16 9.30
CA CYS A 93 -5.15 10.69 10.44
C CYS A 93 -4.24 11.21 11.56
N HIS A 94 -3.11 10.54 11.81
CA HIS A 94 -2.12 11.06 12.75
C HIS A 94 -1.42 12.31 12.19
N ALA A 95 -1.04 12.29 10.91
CA ALA A 95 -0.35 13.41 10.26
C ALA A 95 -1.21 14.68 10.17
N SER A 96 -2.54 14.57 10.16
CA SER A 96 -3.44 15.73 10.18
C SER A 96 -3.54 16.41 11.55
N ARG A 97 -2.97 15.84 12.61
CA ARG A 97 -2.98 16.46 13.95
C ARG A 97 -1.90 17.53 14.07
N TYR A 98 -2.23 18.63 14.74
CA TYR A 98 -1.33 19.79 14.90
C TYR A 98 0.00 19.47 15.62
N ASP A 99 0.03 18.43 16.45
CA ASP A 99 1.19 18.02 17.25
C ASP A 99 2.13 17.06 16.50
N THR A 100 1.74 16.60 15.31
CA THR A 100 2.49 15.60 14.55
C THR A 100 3.48 16.24 13.59
N LYS A 101 4.77 15.92 13.78
CA LYS A 101 5.88 16.46 12.96
C LYS A 101 6.32 15.54 11.82
N GLU A 102 5.97 14.27 11.90
CA GLU A 102 6.43 13.21 10.99
C GLU A 102 5.31 12.20 10.76
N MET A 103 5.19 11.71 9.53
CA MET A 103 4.27 10.66 9.14
C MET A 103 5.04 9.36 8.90
N ASN A 104 4.47 8.23 9.34
CA ASN A 104 5.05 6.89 9.14
C ASN A 104 4.12 6.02 8.28
N GLY A 105 4.47 4.75 8.12
CA GLY A 105 3.64 3.77 7.41
C GLY A 105 3.96 3.72 5.92
N PRO A 106 3.03 3.25 5.07
CA PRO A 106 3.31 2.94 3.67
C PRO A 106 3.30 4.20 2.79
N LEU A 107 4.21 5.13 3.09
CA LEU A 107 4.34 6.42 2.39
C LEU A 107 4.56 6.27 0.89
N ASN A 108 5.23 5.19 0.48
CA ASN A 108 5.43 4.88 -0.94
C ASN A 108 4.10 4.74 -1.70
N LEU A 109 3.05 4.20 -1.06
CA LEU A 109 1.72 4.12 -1.68
C LEU A 109 1.11 5.51 -1.86
N LEU A 110 1.27 6.39 -0.87
CA LEU A 110 0.80 7.77 -0.96
C LEU A 110 1.53 8.56 -2.04
N PHE A 111 2.86 8.39 -2.15
CA PHE A 111 3.64 9.06 -3.20
C PHE A 111 3.24 8.60 -4.58
N VAL A 112 3.13 7.28 -4.80
CA VAL A 112 2.71 6.74 -6.11
C VAL A 112 1.29 7.22 -6.45
N TRP A 113 0.37 7.22 -5.49
CA TRP A 113 -0.97 7.77 -5.69
C TRP A 113 -0.92 9.26 -6.02
N ALA A 114 -0.16 10.06 -5.28
CA ALA A 114 -0.03 11.49 -5.50
C ALA A 114 0.57 11.81 -6.87
N TRP A 115 1.57 11.07 -7.33
CA TRP A 115 2.18 11.28 -8.65
C TRP A 115 1.26 10.92 -9.80
N GLU A 116 0.46 9.86 -9.65
CA GLU A 116 -0.55 9.49 -10.65
C GLU A 116 -1.73 10.48 -10.70
N ARG A 117 -2.08 11.11 -9.57
CA ARG A 117 -3.27 11.97 -9.46
C ARG A 117 -2.98 13.48 -9.54
N MET A 118 -1.77 13.90 -9.18
CA MET A 118 -1.33 15.29 -9.16
C MET A 118 -0.03 15.41 -9.96
N PRO A 119 -0.10 15.50 -11.30
CA PRO A 119 1.07 15.55 -12.16
C PRO A 119 2.06 16.69 -11.83
N CYS A 120 1.60 17.79 -11.22
CA CYS A 120 2.46 18.89 -10.77
C CYS A 120 3.47 18.47 -9.69
N LEU A 121 3.15 17.43 -8.90
CA LEU A 121 4.02 16.86 -7.87
C LEU A 121 4.96 15.78 -8.41
N ALA A 122 4.59 15.19 -9.54
CA ALA A 122 5.23 14.00 -10.06
C ALA A 122 6.67 14.28 -10.53
N PRO A 123 7.61 13.36 -10.29
CA PRO A 123 8.94 13.45 -10.89
C PRO A 123 8.85 13.14 -12.40
N VAL A 124 9.85 13.56 -13.18
CA VAL A 124 9.84 13.35 -14.65
C VAL A 124 9.88 11.84 -14.97
N PRO A 125 8.86 11.27 -15.65
CA PRO A 125 8.87 9.87 -16.04
C PRO A 125 10.01 9.56 -17.01
N LYS A 126 10.66 8.40 -16.87
CA LYS A 126 11.80 8.00 -17.74
C LYS A 126 11.50 6.88 -18.74
N HIS A 127 10.31 6.30 -18.73
CA HIS A 127 10.07 5.06 -19.48
C HIS A 127 9.57 5.30 -20.90
N THR A 128 10.19 4.61 -21.84
CA THR A 128 9.84 4.52 -23.27
C THR A 128 8.88 3.38 -23.60
N LEU A 129 8.52 2.56 -22.61
CA LEU A 129 7.58 1.45 -22.78
C LEU A 129 6.12 1.90 -22.65
N PRO A 130 5.16 1.21 -23.30
CA PRO A 130 3.74 1.50 -23.15
C PRO A 130 3.31 1.45 -21.67
N PRO A 131 2.47 2.39 -21.19
CA PRO A 131 2.01 2.43 -19.79
C PRO A 131 1.37 1.14 -19.28
N ALA A 132 0.83 0.33 -20.19
CA ALA A 132 0.20 -0.97 -19.98
C ALA A 132 1.13 -2.03 -19.34
N GLU A 133 2.43 -2.04 -19.68
CA GLU A 133 3.33 -3.14 -19.32
C GLU A 133 4.16 -2.88 -18.05
N ILE A 134 4.02 -1.68 -17.46
CA ILE A 134 4.86 -1.24 -16.34
C ILE A 134 4.00 -1.16 -15.08
N PRO A 135 4.37 -1.85 -13.99
CA PRO A 135 3.73 -1.66 -12.68
C PRO A 135 3.69 -0.16 -12.34
N VAL A 136 2.54 0.33 -11.86
CA VAL A 136 2.29 1.78 -11.68
C VAL A 136 3.42 2.48 -10.92
N ALA A 137 3.87 1.93 -9.79
CA ALA A 137 4.98 2.48 -9.01
C ALA A 137 6.31 2.53 -9.78
N MET A 138 6.53 1.59 -10.70
CA MET A 138 7.75 1.50 -11.50
C MET A 138 7.82 2.60 -12.56
N ARG A 139 6.69 3.20 -12.97
CA ARG A 139 6.67 4.37 -13.86
C ARG A 139 7.50 5.55 -13.30
N TRP A 140 7.62 5.60 -11.98
CA TRP A 140 8.27 6.69 -11.24
C TRP A 140 9.62 6.29 -10.62
N SER A 141 10.02 5.01 -10.68
CA SER A 141 11.17 4.48 -9.92
C SER A 141 12.55 4.87 -10.48
N HIS A 142 12.61 5.33 -11.73
CA HIS A 142 13.86 5.64 -12.43
C HIS A 142 13.92 7.07 -12.96
N SER A 143 13.00 7.96 -12.54
CA SER A 143 13.13 9.39 -12.88
C SER A 143 14.54 9.83 -12.48
N GLU A 144 15.31 10.40 -13.42
CA GLU A 144 16.37 11.32 -12.99
C GLU A 144 15.58 12.36 -12.24
N ARG A 145 15.66 12.35 -10.91
CA ARG A 145 15.15 13.47 -10.16
C ARG A 145 16.02 14.60 -10.64
N THR A 146 15.51 15.36 -11.60
CA THR A 146 16.23 16.46 -12.20
C THR A 146 16.70 17.32 -11.05
N THR A 147 17.86 17.96 -11.18
CA THR A 147 18.35 18.91 -10.18
C THR A 147 17.24 19.89 -9.76
N SER A 148 16.34 20.22 -10.68
CA SER A 148 15.09 20.95 -10.45
C SER A 148 14.10 20.28 -9.48
N TRP A 149 13.71 19.00 -9.66
CA TRP A 149 12.77 18.34 -8.74
C TRP A 149 13.40 18.13 -7.35
N LEU A 150 14.69 17.77 -7.29
CA LEU A 150 15.42 17.66 -6.03
C LEU A 150 15.57 19.00 -5.29
N ALA A 151 15.57 20.11 -6.03
CA ALA A 151 15.63 21.46 -5.47
C ALA A 151 14.26 21.99 -5.03
N LYS A 152 13.14 21.30 -5.30
CA LYS A 152 11.82 21.73 -4.83
C LYS A 152 11.79 21.74 -3.30
N THR A 153 11.49 22.90 -2.75
CA THR A 153 11.25 23.10 -1.32
C THR A 153 9.79 22.86 -0.99
N VAL A 154 9.46 22.78 0.30
CA VAL A 154 8.07 22.76 0.79
C VAL A 154 7.26 23.93 0.23
N ALA A 155 7.87 25.11 0.07
CA ALA A 155 7.21 26.28 -0.50
C ALA A 155 6.85 26.07 -1.98
N ASN A 156 7.71 25.42 -2.76
CA ASN A 156 7.42 25.10 -4.15
C ASN A 156 6.27 24.11 -4.27
N PHE A 157 6.27 23.03 -3.47
CA PHE A 157 5.18 22.07 -3.49
C PHE A 157 3.84 22.68 -3.07
N ARG A 158 3.82 23.57 -2.06
CA ARG A 158 2.60 24.29 -1.69
C ARG A 158 2.08 25.16 -2.82
N HIS A 159 2.97 25.93 -3.45
CA HIS A 159 2.62 26.72 -4.62
C HIS A 159 2.02 25.85 -5.74
N ASP A 160 2.66 24.74 -6.09
CA ASP A 160 2.16 23.86 -7.14
C ASP A 160 0.77 23.24 -6.82
N ILE A 161 0.44 23.06 -5.54
CA ILE A 161 -0.87 22.57 -5.08
C ILE A 161 -1.90 23.70 -5.08
N ASP A 162 -1.55 24.87 -4.53
CA ASP A 162 -2.44 26.03 -4.41
C ASP A 162 -2.89 26.57 -5.78
N TYR A 163 -2.03 26.44 -6.79
CA TYR A 163 -2.28 26.87 -8.17
C TYR A 163 -2.61 25.71 -9.11
N MET A 164 -2.80 24.50 -8.59
CA MET A 164 -3.32 23.40 -9.38
C MET A 164 -4.75 23.74 -9.82
N GLU A 165 -5.08 23.44 -11.08
CA GLU A 165 -6.47 23.47 -11.54
C GLU A 165 -7.32 22.47 -10.73
N GLU A 166 -8.65 22.51 -10.91
CA GLU A 166 -9.58 21.65 -10.16
C GLU A 166 -9.12 20.18 -10.16
N PHE A 167 -9.04 19.58 -8.97
CA PHE A 167 -8.60 18.20 -8.84
C PHE A 167 -9.63 17.25 -9.47
N GLU A 168 -9.26 16.67 -10.61
CA GLU A 168 -10.08 15.70 -11.32
C GLU A 168 -9.98 14.31 -10.68
N TRP A 169 -11.09 13.82 -10.13
CA TRP A 169 -11.22 12.42 -9.70
C TRP A 169 -11.32 11.49 -10.92
N ARG A 170 -10.17 11.23 -11.56
CA ARG A 170 -10.12 10.40 -12.77
C ARG A 170 -10.50 8.94 -12.47
N PRO A 171 -11.27 8.28 -13.34
CA PRO A 171 -11.38 6.83 -13.39
C PRO A 171 -10.03 6.10 -13.24
N TYR A 172 -10.06 4.89 -12.69
CA TYR A 172 -8.94 3.93 -12.82
C TYR A 172 -8.93 3.24 -14.21
N GLU A 173 -9.28 3.98 -15.26
CA GLU A 173 -9.36 3.49 -16.63
C GLU A 173 -7.95 3.17 -17.19
N GLY A 174 -7.84 2.06 -17.94
CA GLY A 174 -6.57 1.64 -18.55
C GLY A 174 -5.51 1.12 -17.56
N MET A 175 -5.87 0.92 -16.29
CA MET A 175 -4.99 0.26 -15.32
C MET A 175 -5.01 -1.26 -15.57
N ILE A 176 -3.90 -1.79 -16.08
CA ILE A 176 -3.75 -3.23 -16.26
C ILE A 176 -3.46 -3.87 -14.91
N ILE A 177 -4.34 -4.77 -14.50
CA ILE A 177 -4.24 -5.48 -13.23
C ILE A 177 -3.96 -6.95 -13.57
N PRO A 178 -2.89 -7.56 -13.07
CA PRO A 178 -2.65 -8.99 -13.29
C PRO A 178 -3.86 -9.86 -12.93
N GLY A 179 -4.14 -10.87 -13.75
CA GLY A 179 -5.23 -11.84 -13.58
C GLY A 179 -5.33 -12.39 -12.15
N GLU A 180 -4.18 -12.67 -11.56
CA GLU A 180 -4.03 -13.24 -10.23
C GLU A 180 -4.53 -12.31 -9.11
N LEU A 181 -4.59 -11.00 -9.37
CA LEU A 181 -5.06 -10.01 -8.40
C LEU A 181 -6.56 -9.72 -8.47
N HIS A 182 -7.24 -10.19 -9.52
CA HIS A 182 -8.66 -9.90 -9.75
C HIS A 182 -9.55 -10.34 -8.58
N GLY A 183 -9.23 -11.49 -7.96
CA GLY A 183 -9.96 -12.01 -6.81
C GLY A 183 -9.91 -11.13 -5.56
N TYR A 184 -8.97 -10.16 -5.51
CA TYR A 184 -8.79 -9.23 -4.39
C TYR A 184 -9.27 -7.81 -4.71
N LEU A 185 -9.74 -7.56 -5.94
CA LEU A 185 -10.31 -6.27 -6.33
C LEU A 185 -11.68 -6.02 -5.71
N ASP A 186 -12.30 -7.06 -5.13
CA ASP A 186 -13.50 -6.94 -4.33
C ASP A 186 -13.33 -5.93 -3.19
N MET A 187 -12.11 -5.70 -2.71
CA MET A 187 -11.82 -4.69 -1.70
C MET A 187 -12.00 -3.26 -2.24
N CYS A 188 -11.61 -2.99 -3.49
CA CYS A 188 -11.40 -1.63 -3.99
C CYS A 188 -12.67 -0.78 -3.97
N ASP A 189 -13.82 -1.37 -4.26
CA ASP A 189 -15.12 -0.71 -4.29
C ASP A 189 -16.03 -1.14 -3.14
N THR A 190 -15.47 -1.60 -2.02
CA THR A 190 -16.25 -1.93 -0.81
C THR A 190 -16.24 -0.83 0.22
N VAL A 191 -17.39 -0.63 0.86
CA VAL A 191 -17.53 0.26 2.01
C VAL A 191 -17.48 -0.58 3.29
N ALA A 192 -16.30 -0.67 3.94
CA ALA A 192 -16.06 -1.66 4.99
C ALA A 192 -14.93 -1.27 5.95
N PRO A 193 -14.82 -1.89 7.15
CA PRO A 193 -13.68 -1.68 8.02
C PRO A 193 -12.44 -2.43 7.50
N LEU A 194 -11.34 -1.73 7.29
CA LEU A 194 -10.03 -2.32 6.99
C LEU A 194 -9.37 -2.80 8.26
N LEU A 195 -8.87 -4.03 8.24
CA LEU A 195 -8.26 -4.68 9.39
C LEU A 195 -6.80 -4.99 9.10
N SER A 196 -5.90 -4.58 9.99
CA SER A 196 -4.51 -4.99 9.96
C SER A 196 -3.85 -4.91 11.34
N PHE A 197 -3.70 -6.07 11.99
CA PHE A 197 -3.19 -6.18 13.36
C PHE A 197 -3.95 -5.27 14.33
N GLU A 198 -3.29 -4.24 14.87
CA GLU A 198 -3.86 -3.25 15.76
C GLU A 198 -4.61 -2.12 15.04
N CYS A 199 -4.62 -2.12 13.69
CA CYS A 199 -5.34 -1.14 12.89
C CYS A 199 -6.74 -1.62 12.55
N ILE A 200 -7.70 -0.78 12.90
CA ILE A 200 -9.02 -0.75 12.31
C ILE A 200 -9.17 0.65 11.72
N GLU A 201 -9.47 0.74 10.43
CA GLU A 201 -9.78 2.01 9.77
C GLU A 201 -10.99 1.85 8.85
N TRP A 202 -11.86 2.86 8.76
CA TRP A 202 -13.02 2.78 7.88
C TRP A 202 -12.58 3.02 6.44
N HIS A 203 -13.05 2.21 5.49
CA HIS A 203 -12.86 2.43 4.05
C HIS A 203 -14.10 3.07 3.43
N PRO A 204 -14.10 4.39 3.22
CA PRO A 204 -15.25 5.09 2.66
C PRO A 204 -15.18 5.15 1.13
N ALA A 205 -15.21 3.99 0.45
CA ALA A 205 -15.14 3.93 -1.02
C ALA A 205 -16.25 4.75 -1.70
N GLU A 206 -17.40 4.92 -1.03
CA GLU A 206 -18.54 5.74 -1.45
C GLU A 206 -18.22 7.25 -1.58
N ARG A 207 -17.08 7.71 -1.07
CA ARG A 207 -16.65 9.13 -1.20
C ARG A 207 -15.88 9.42 -2.47
N VAL A 208 -15.44 8.38 -3.19
CA VAL A 208 -14.61 8.50 -4.39
C VAL A 208 -15.19 7.70 -5.56
N MET A 209 -16.52 7.62 -5.62
CA MET A 209 -17.29 6.82 -6.58
C MET A 209 -16.96 7.12 -8.05
N ARG A 210 -16.58 8.37 -8.35
CA ARG A 210 -16.15 8.77 -9.71
C ARG A 210 -14.93 7.99 -10.20
N GLN A 211 -14.04 7.56 -9.30
CA GLN A 211 -12.86 6.77 -9.66
C GLN A 211 -13.22 5.37 -10.18
N PHE A 212 -14.41 4.89 -9.83
CA PHE A 212 -14.97 3.62 -10.27
C PHE A 212 -16.05 3.77 -11.35
N GLY A 213 -16.22 4.98 -11.91
CA GLY A 213 -17.17 5.25 -13.00
C GLY A 213 -18.61 5.52 -12.58
N PHE A 214 -18.87 5.64 -11.28
CA PHE A 214 -20.19 5.94 -10.73
C PHE A 214 -20.40 7.44 -10.48
N ALA A 215 -21.66 7.87 -10.47
CA ALA A 215 -22.02 9.21 -10.02
C ALA A 215 -21.76 9.38 -8.51
N GLN A 216 -21.22 10.53 -8.11
CA GLN A 216 -20.92 10.84 -6.71
C GLN A 216 -22.10 11.55 -6.05
N PRO A 217 -22.80 10.93 -5.08
CA PRO A 217 -23.78 11.62 -4.26
C PRO A 217 -23.10 12.54 -3.22
N PRO A 218 -23.86 13.45 -2.59
CA PRO A 218 -23.38 14.20 -1.43
C PRO A 218 -22.80 13.25 -0.36
N PRO A 219 -21.63 13.56 0.21
CA PRO A 219 -20.98 12.68 1.16
C PRO A 219 -21.82 12.50 2.43
N LEU A 220 -22.00 11.25 2.87
CA LEU A 220 -22.63 10.93 4.15
C LEU A 220 -21.71 11.33 5.32
N GLY A 221 -22.23 11.22 6.55
CA GLY A 221 -21.41 11.35 7.76
C GLY A 221 -20.26 10.34 7.76
N ALA A 222 -19.09 10.74 8.28
CA ALA A 222 -18.00 9.79 8.45
C ALA A 222 -18.38 8.76 9.51
N ARG A 223 -18.03 7.49 9.28
CA ARG A 223 -18.23 6.46 10.28
C ARG A 223 -17.09 6.53 11.30
N ASP A 224 -17.47 6.77 12.55
CA ASP A 224 -16.51 6.87 13.64
C ASP A 224 -16.01 5.49 14.07
N ILE A 225 -14.71 5.42 14.34
CA ILE A 225 -14.08 4.30 15.04
C ILE A 225 -13.82 4.76 16.46
N PRO A 226 -14.23 3.98 17.49
CA PRO A 226 -14.00 4.34 18.88
C PRO A 226 -12.53 4.71 19.15
N LEU A 227 -12.33 5.81 19.89
CA LEU A 227 -10.99 6.39 20.08
C LEU A 227 -10.01 5.41 20.74
N ASP A 228 -10.50 4.57 21.64
CA ASP A 228 -9.76 3.52 22.33
C ASP A 228 -9.26 2.43 21.38
N GLN A 229 -9.93 2.23 20.24
CA GLN A 229 -9.54 1.28 19.18
C GLN A 229 -8.66 1.95 18.13
N HIS A 230 -8.99 3.19 17.73
CA HIS A 230 -8.21 3.96 16.76
C HIS A 230 -6.81 4.32 17.30
N CYS A 231 -6.69 4.64 18.59
CA CYS A 231 -5.42 5.01 19.23
C CYS A 231 -4.60 3.80 19.74
N LEU A 232 -4.97 2.56 19.40
CA LEU A 232 -4.21 1.39 19.81
C LEU A 232 -2.78 1.45 19.24
N ALA A 233 -1.84 1.70 20.14
CA ALA A 233 -0.42 1.64 19.88
C ALA A 233 0.15 0.39 20.54
N LEU A 234 0.90 -0.40 19.77
CA LEU A 234 1.69 -1.52 20.28
C LEU A 234 2.83 -1.01 21.17
N ARG A 235 2.53 -0.70 22.43
CA ARG A 235 3.55 -0.38 23.44
C ARG A 235 3.88 -1.64 24.23
N ARG A 236 5.12 -2.11 24.13
CA ARG A 236 5.66 -3.38 24.70
C ARG A 236 5.19 -4.65 23.98
N VAL A 237 5.76 -5.80 24.36
CA VAL A 237 5.35 -7.14 23.89
C VAL A 237 3.99 -7.48 24.49
N GLN A 238 2.93 -6.93 23.90
CA GLN A 238 1.56 -7.34 24.20
C GLN A 238 1.11 -8.28 23.09
N LEU A 239 1.01 -9.57 23.43
CA LEU A 239 0.38 -10.60 22.60
C LEU A 239 -1.13 -10.46 22.73
N HIS A 240 -1.71 -9.47 22.05
CA HIS A 240 -3.16 -9.37 21.95
C HIS A 240 -3.68 -10.40 20.95
N ASP A 241 -4.78 -11.05 21.32
CA ASP A 241 -5.60 -11.77 20.35
C ASP A 241 -6.52 -10.77 19.63
N TRP A 242 -6.07 -10.29 18.48
CA TRP A 242 -6.83 -9.38 17.63
C TRP A 242 -8.16 -9.99 17.16
N THR A 243 -8.27 -11.32 17.11
CA THR A 243 -9.51 -11.97 16.68
C THR A 243 -10.65 -11.76 17.68
N VAL A 244 -10.31 -11.62 18.96
CA VAL A 244 -11.26 -11.31 20.03
C VAL A 244 -11.53 -9.82 20.07
N LEU A 245 -10.48 -8.98 20.12
CA LEU A 245 -10.63 -7.53 20.22
C LEU A 245 -11.34 -6.91 19.02
N HIS A 246 -11.14 -7.45 17.83
CA HIS A 246 -11.74 -6.94 16.59
C HIS A 246 -12.92 -7.79 16.13
N GLY A 247 -13.43 -8.70 16.98
CA GLY A 247 -14.50 -9.64 16.64
C GLY A 247 -15.68 -9.01 15.88
N PRO A 248 -16.30 -7.92 16.39
CA PRO A 248 -17.39 -7.23 15.68
C PRO A 248 -16.98 -6.72 14.29
N TRP A 249 -15.79 -6.13 14.18
CA TRP A 249 -15.27 -5.63 12.91
C TRP A 249 -14.89 -6.73 11.93
N ILE A 250 -14.42 -7.88 12.43
CA ILE A 250 -14.13 -9.07 11.61
C ILE A 250 -15.42 -9.61 11.01
N VAL A 251 -16.52 -9.66 11.77
CA VAL A 251 -17.83 -10.06 11.24
C VAL A 251 -18.27 -9.11 10.14
N GLU A 252 -18.13 -7.81 10.34
CA GLU A 252 -18.47 -6.82 9.34
C GLU A 252 -17.60 -6.91 8.09
N TRP A 253 -16.27 -7.03 8.25
CA TRP A 253 -15.33 -7.24 7.14
C TRP A 253 -15.63 -8.52 6.34
N ARG A 254 -16.07 -9.59 7.00
CA ARG A 254 -16.50 -10.83 6.33
C ARG A 254 -17.73 -10.61 5.46
N ASN A 255 -18.59 -9.66 5.83
CA ASN A 255 -19.82 -9.30 5.10
C ASN A 255 -19.61 -8.18 4.07
N ARG A 256 -18.38 -7.70 3.86
CA ARG A 256 -18.05 -6.57 2.97
C ARG A 256 -18.60 -6.69 1.54
N ARG A 257 -18.81 -7.90 1.03
CA ARG A 257 -19.39 -8.09 -0.32
C ARG A 257 -20.78 -7.48 -0.44
N ASN A 258 -21.53 -7.38 0.65
CA ASN A 258 -22.85 -6.73 0.68
C ASN A 258 -22.77 -5.20 0.59
N THR A 259 -21.56 -4.62 0.63
CA THR A 259 -21.33 -3.17 0.58
C THR A 259 -20.53 -2.75 -0.64
N GLN A 260 -20.50 -3.59 -1.68
CA GLN A 260 -19.88 -3.27 -2.97
C GLN A 260 -20.69 -2.20 -3.71
N LEU A 261 -20.00 -1.15 -4.16
CA LEU A 261 -20.62 -0.06 -4.90
C LEU A 261 -21.29 -0.56 -6.18
N ARG A 262 -20.69 -1.52 -6.89
CA ARG A 262 -21.24 -2.09 -8.13
C ARG A 262 -22.57 -2.82 -7.95
N ASP A 263 -22.86 -3.32 -6.75
CA ASP A 263 -24.10 -4.03 -6.44
C ASP A 263 -25.20 -3.07 -5.96
N LEU A 264 -24.80 -1.90 -5.42
CA LEU A 264 -25.68 -0.94 -4.77
C LEU A 264 -26.09 0.24 -5.67
N HIS A 265 -25.32 0.50 -6.74
CA HIS A 265 -25.53 1.62 -7.63
C HIS A 265 -25.87 1.16 -9.06
N PRO A 266 -26.64 1.95 -9.82
CA PRO A 266 -26.88 1.65 -11.24
C PRO A 266 -25.55 1.53 -11.98
N LEU A 267 -25.56 0.73 -13.05
CA LEU A 267 -24.38 0.37 -13.83
C LEU A 267 -23.51 1.61 -14.12
N PRO A 268 -22.18 1.51 -13.91
CA PRO A 268 -21.28 2.62 -14.13
C PRO A 268 -21.36 3.09 -15.59
N THR A 269 -20.92 4.32 -15.84
CA THR A 269 -20.91 4.91 -17.19
C THR A 269 -20.01 4.13 -18.19
N TRP A 270 -19.22 3.19 -17.70
CA TRP A 270 -18.39 2.24 -18.42
C TRP A 270 -18.03 1.08 -17.47
N ASP A 271 -17.85 -0.13 -17.99
CA ASP A 271 -17.53 -1.29 -17.16
C ASP A 271 -16.12 -1.17 -16.58
N PHE A 272 -15.99 -1.09 -15.25
CA PHE A 272 -14.74 -1.43 -14.56
C PHE A 272 -14.55 -2.95 -14.61
N THR A 273 -14.29 -3.47 -15.81
CA THR A 273 -13.79 -4.83 -15.99
C THR A 273 -12.28 -4.75 -15.87
N PRO A 274 -11.67 -5.26 -14.78
CA PRO A 274 -10.25 -5.53 -14.80
C PRO A 274 -9.99 -6.47 -15.99
N THR A 275 -9.19 -6.00 -16.94
CA THR A 275 -8.69 -6.77 -18.09
C THR A 275 -7.34 -7.37 -17.78
#